data_AF-A0A4Y2MFL5-F1
#
_entry.id   AF-A0A4Y2MFL5-F1
#
_cell.length_a   1.000
_cell.length_b   1.000
_cell.length_c   1.000
_cell.angle_alpha   90.00
_cell.angle_beta   90.00
_cell.angle_gamma   90.00
#
_symmetry.space_group_name_H-M   'P 1'
#
loop_
_entity.id
_entity.type
_entity.pdbx_description
1 polymer ?
#
loop_
_entity_poly.entity_id
_entity_poly.type
_entity_poly.pdbx_seq_one_letter_code
_entity_poly.pdbx_strand_id
1 'polypeptide(L)'
;MHTIRERLRADRTQALIRDNPIQGKVMDCVAMSPASSHFITDGLYMSFAMWRFIFRARSKTIPLNGAITWKHDNDRSCRMGCDNVESLAHVICHCMTHSRALQLRHNALVGRVKIAISPRVQIMYENQRVPNSDLRPDLVVAYRNEIYIIDVTVTFEDGKDSFERARERKHLAYANIIDTFKTPTNTVEIIPFVMGALGSWDPQNDYFLKKFVSRSYLTMFRKLCSCDTIKWSRDIYTEHVTGIRQYDPTELNILAQRPPEPETVTNEEEMERRPATST
;
A
#
# COMPACT_ATOMS: atom_id res chain seq x y z
N MET A 1 22.57 -14.58 2.73
CA MET A 1 23.09 -15.19 1.49
C MET A 1 22.25 -14.63 0.34
N HIS A 2 22.80 -13.74 -0.48
CA HIS A 2 22.03 -13.14 -1.57
C HIS A 2 21.92 -14.12 -2.74
N THR A 3 20.70 -14.37 -3.21
CA THR A 3 20.48 -15.22 -4.38
C THR A 3 21.00 -14.52 -5.65
N ILE A 4 21.39 -15.25 -6.70
CA ILE A 4 21.79 -14.67 -8.00
C ILE A 4 20.72 -13.68 -8.50
N ARG A 5 19.45 -14.02 -8.29
CA ARG A 5 18.30 -13.19 -8.65
C ARG A 5 18.29 -11.86 -7.87
N GLU A 6 18.58 -11.88 -6.58
CA GLU A 6 18.67 -10.66 -5.77
C GLU A 6 19.82 -9.77 -6.23
N ARG A 7 20.99 -10.35 -6.54
CA ARG A 7 22.13 -9.59 -7.07
C ARG A 7 21.78 -8.91 -8.40
N LEU A 8 21.23 -9.65 -9.36
CA LEU A 8 20.82 -9.09 -10.65
C LEU A 8 19.76 -7.99 -10.52
N ARG A 9 18.85 -8.11 -9.53
CA ARG A 9 17.88 -7.05 -9.23
C ARG A 9 18.56 -5.82 -8.65
N ALA A 10 19.48 -5.99 -7.71
CA ALA A 10 20.24 -4.89 -7.13
C ALA A 10 21.08 -4.16 -8.18
N ASP A 11 21.80 -4.90 -9.04
CA ASP A 11 22.60 -4.35 -10.14
C ASP A 11 21.72 -3.55 -11.11
N ARG A 12 20.55 -4.10 -11.49
CA ARG A 12 19.58 -3.42 -12.35
C ARG A 12 19.00 -2.17 -11.69
N THR A 13 18.65 -2.24 -10.40
CA THR A 13 18.18 -1.07 -9.64
C THR A 13 19.24 0.01 -9.65
N GLN A 14 20.50 -0.32 -9.35
CA GLN A 14 21.58 0.67 -9.31
C GLN A 14 21.80 1.32 -10.68
N ALA A 15 21.81 0.53 -11.76
CA ALA A 15 21.88 1.07 -13.11
C ALA A 15 20.69 2.00 -13.40
N LEU A 16 19.47 1.59 -13.05
CA LEU A 16 18.27 2.40 -13.29
C LEU A 16 18.27 3.70 -12.47
N ILE A 17 18.70 3.68 -11.20
CA ILE A 17 18.79 4.87 -10.37
C ILE A 17 19.91 5.80 -10.87
N ARG A 18 21.05 5.25 -11.29
CA ARG A 18 22.16 6.05 -11.83
C ARG A 18 21.79 6.70 -13.16
N ASP A 19 21.23 5.92 -14.08
CA ASP A 19 21.00 6.33 -15.46
C ASP A 19 19.65 7.04 -15.62
N ASN A 20 18.69 6.79 -14.72
CA ASN A 20 17.35 7.39 -14.70
C ASN A 20 16.91 7.78 -13.26
N PRO A 21 17.59 8.73 -12.60
CA PRO A 21 17.43 9.02 -11.17
C PRO A 21 16.01 9.42 -10.77
N ILE A 22 15.27 10.04 -11.68
CA ILE A 22 13.88 10.44 -11.45
C ILE A 22 12.95 9.21 -11.39
N GLN A 23 13.14 8.23 -12.28
CA GLN A 23 12.25 7.08 -12.45
C GLN A 23 12.67 5.86 -11.62
N GLY A 24 13.99 5.68 -11.41
CA GLY A 24 14.55 4.48 -10.80
C GLY A 24 14.16 4.26 -9.34
N LYS A 25 13.97 5.33 -8.57
CA LYS A 25 13.66 5.24 -7.14
C LYS A 25 12.32 4.55 -6.84
N VAL A 26 11.30 4.82 -7.65
CA VAL A 26 9.98 4.18 -7.51
C VAL A 26 10.12 2.69 -7.83
N MET A 27 10.84 2.36 -8.90
CA MET A 27 11.04 0.98 -9.32
C MET A 27 11.84 0.15 -8.33
N ASP A 28 12.74 0.77 -7.55
CA ASP A 28 13.42 0.11 -6.45
C ASP A 28 12.45 -0.38 -5.37
N CYS A 29 11.43 0.43 -5.06
CA CYS A 29 10.37 0.04 -4.13
C CYS A 29 9.49 -1.07 -4.71
N VAL A 30 9.11 -0.95 -5.98
CA VAL A 30 8.28 -1.94 -6.69
C VAL A 30 8.98 -3.31 -6.70
N ALA A 31 10.29 -3.35 -6.89
CA ALA A 31 11.08 -4.58 -6.98
C ALA A 31 11.15 -5.38 -5.66
N MET A 32 10.78 -4.78 -4.52
CA MET A 32 10.80 -5.45 -3.21
C MET A 32 9.77 -6.57 -3.10
N SER A 33 8.67 -6.50 -3.84
CA SER A 33 7.58 -7.47 -3.75
C SER A 33 6.92 -7.71 -5.12
N PRO A 34 6.74 -8.97 -5.56
CA PRO A 34 6.00 -9.27 -6.78
C PRO A 34 4.56 -8.75 -6.77
N ALA A 35 3.96 -8.58 -5.59
CA ALA A 35 2.61 -8.04 -5.46
C ALA A 35 2.52 -6.59 -5.97
N SER A 36 3.60 -5.82 -5.89
CA SER A 36 3.66 -4.43 -6.37
C SER A 36 3.50 -4.29 -7.88
N SER A 37 3.64 -5.38 -8.65
CA SER A 37 3.58 -5.35 -10.12
C SER A 37 2.87 -6.57 -10.73
N HIS A 38 2.12 -7.34 -9.95
CA HIS A 38 1.47 -8.59 -10.40
C HIS A 38 0.53 -8.38 -11.59
N PHE A 39 -0.19 -7.25 -11.59
CA PHE A 39 -1.16 -6.88 -12.63
C PHE A 39 -0.52 -6.63 -14.00
N ILE A 40 0.81 -6.60 -14.11
CA ILE A 40 1.49 -6.61 -15.42
C ILE A 40 1.26 -7.94 -16.14
N THR A 41 1.19 -9.05 -15.40
CA THR A 41 1.10 -10.39 -15.99
C THR A 41 -0.34 -10.88 -16.08
N ASP A 42 -1.14 -10.69 -15.03
CA ASP A 42 -2.48 -11.30 -14.90
C ASP A 42 -3.65 -10.29 -14.94
N GLY A 43 -3.36 -8.99 -14.79
CA GLY A 43 -4.38 -7.94 -14.72
C GLY A 43 -5.33 -8.02 -13.52
N LEU A 44 -5.10 -8.94 -12.57
CA LEU A 44 -6.04 -9.18 -11.48
C LEU A 44 -6.19 -7.96 -10.58
N TYR A 45 -7.42 -7.73 -10.09
CA TYR A 45 -7.77 -6.63 -9.17
C TYR A 45 -7.50 -5.22 -9.72
N MET A 46 -7.19 -5.08 -11.01
CA MET A 46 -6.76 -3.83 -11.62
C MET A 46 -7.75 -3.39 -12.68
N SER A 47 -8.34 -2.20 -12.53
CA SER A 47 -9.13 -1.61 -13.61
C SER A 47 -8.23 -1.05 -14.71
N PHE A 48 -8.76 -0.92 -15.93
CA PHE A 48 -8.01 -0.32 -17.04
C PHE A 48 -7.57 1.14 -16.75
N ALA A 49 -8.41 1.91 -16.03
CA ALA A 49 -8.08 3.27 -15.62
C ALA A 49 -6.88 3.31 -14.65
N MET A 50 -6.87 2.42 -13.65
CA MET A 50 -5.76 2.28 -12.71
C MET A 50 -4.49 1.82 -13.42
N TRP A 51 -4.59 0.85 -14.34
CA TRP A 51 -3.48 0.37 -15.14
C TRP A 51 -2.84 1.51 -15.95
N ARG A 52 -3.64 2.31 -16.68
CA ARG A 52 -3.13 3.45 -17.46
C ARG A 52 -2.46 4.51 -16.59
N PHE A 53 -3.01 4.77 -15.41
CA PHE A 53 -2.45 5.71 -14.45
C PHE A 53 -1.10 5.24 -13.92
N ILE A 54 -1.00 3.99 -13.46
CA ILE A 54 0.13 3.58 -12.62
C ILE A 54 1.47 3.57 -13.35
N PHE A 55 1.52 3.17 -14.63
CA PHE A 55 2.78 3.19 -15.39
C PHE A 55 3.29 4.61 -15.61
N ARG A 56 2.39 5.55 -15.91
CA ARG A 56 2.76 6.96 -16.06
C ARG A 56 3.18 7.56 -14.72
N ALA A 57 2.46 7.22 -13.65
CA ALA A 57 2.77 7.70 -12.30
C ALA A 57 4.16 7.25 -11.85
N ARG A 58 4.47 5.96 -12.01
CA ARG A 58 5.77 5.38 -11.61
C ARG A 58 6.93 5.91 -12.45
N SER A 59 6.71 6.16 -13.73
CA SER A 59 7.70 6.82 -14.60
C SER A 59 7.74 8.35 -14.44
N LYS A 60 6.89 8.93 -13.58
CA LYS A 60 6.74 10.39 -13.38
C LYS A 60 6.50 11.16 -14.68
N THR A 61 5.79 10.54 -15.64
CA THR A 61 5.42 11.11 -16.94
C THR A 61 4.00 11.65 -16.97
N ILE A 62 3.36 11.73 -15.81
CA ILE A 62 2.02 12.30 -15.65
C ILE A 62 2.06 13.83 -15.79
N PRO A 63 1.08 14.45 -16.47
CA PRO A 63 1.06 15.90 -16.73
C PRO A 63 0.67 16.69 -15.47
N LEU A 64 1.66 16.96 -14.63
CA LEU A 64 1.58 17.92 -13.53
C LEU A 64 2.49 19.12 -13.81
N ASN A 65 2.11 20.31 -13.35
CA ASN A 65 2.83 21.56 -13.53
C ASN A 65 4.28 21.45 -13.04
N GLY A 66 4.49 20.77 -11.91
CA GLY A 66 5.81 20.54 -11.33
C GLY A 66 6.68 19.55 -12.12
N ALA A 67 6.09 18.72 -12.99
CA ALA A 67 6.79 17.75 -13.84
C ALA A 67 7.34 18.37 -15.14
N ILE A 68 6.85 19.54 -15.55
CA ILE A 68 7.33 20.27 -16.73
C ILE A 68 8.58 21.07 -16.34
N THR A 69 9.75 20.43 -16.35
CA THR A 69 11.02 21.06 -15.93
C THR A 69 11.78 21.79 -17.05
N TRP A 70 11.51 21.42 -18.30
CA TRP A 70 12.15 21.95 -19.50
C TRP A 70 11.61 23.29 -19.99
N LYS A 71 10.47 23.75 -19.48
CA LYS A 71 9.92 25.09 -19.76
C LYS A 71 10.13 25.99 -18.54
N HIS A 72 11.17 26.82 -18.60
CA HIS A 72 11.58 27.67 -17.46
C HIS A 72 10.50 28.66 -17.01
N ASP A 73 9.70 29.18 -17.95
CA ASP A 73 8.65 30.18 -17.65
C ASP A 73 7.29 29.55 -17.28
N ASN A 74 7.20 28.23 -17.18
CA ASN A 74 5.93 27.58 -16.84
C ASN A 74 5.66 27.69 -15.34
N ASP A 75 4.44 28.05 -14.97
CA ASP A 75 4.02 27.98 -13.57
C ASP A 75 4.07 26.53 -13.09
N ARG A 76 4.80 26.29 -12.00
CA ARG A 76 4.98 24.98 -11.36
C ARG A 76 4.16 24.83 -10.10
N SER A 77 3.41 25.87 -9.73
CA SER A 77 2.54 25.89 -8.57
C SER A 77 1.43 24.86 -8.72
N CYS A 78 0.94 24.40 -7.57
CA CYS A 78 -0.23 23.55 -7.48
C CYS A 78 -1.46 24.23 -8.07
N ARG A 79 -2.10 23.61 -9.07
CA ARG A 79 -3.32 24.15 -9.70
C ARG A 79 -4.50 24.28 -8.74
N MET A 80 -4.44 23.60 -7.60
CA MET A 80 -5.43 23.72 -6.53
C MET A 80 -5.18 24.93 -5.61
N GLY A 81 -4.15 25.75 -5.89
CA GLY A 81 -3.88 27.01 -5.20
C GLY A 81 -3.13 26.89 -3.88
N CYS A 82 -2.56 25.73 -3.54
CA CYS A 82 -1.71 25.62 -2.35
C CYS A 82 -0.26 26.01 -2.64
N ASP A 83 0.45 26.48 -1.62
CA ASP A 83 1.84 26.97 -1.71
C ASP A 83 2.87 25.83 -1.80
N ASN A 84 2.76 25.01 -2.84
CA ASN A 84 3.65 23.89 -3.12
C ASN A 84 3.84 23.72 -4.62
N VAL A 85 4.99 23.19 -5.02
CA VAL A 85 5.19 22.69 -6.39
C VAL A 85 4.26 21.50 -6.63
N GLU A 86 3.58 21.51 -7.78
CA GLU A 86 2.69 20.42 -8.21
C GLU A 86 3.46 19.17 -8.64
N SER A 87 4.18 18.57 -7.71
CA SER A 87 4.85 17.29 -7.90
C SER A 87 3.88 16.14 -7.66
N LEU A 88 4.16 14.97 -8.24
CA LEU A 88 3.34 13.78 -7.98
C LEU A 88 3.27 13.44 -6.48
N ALA A 89 4.41 13.52 -5.79
CA ALA A 89 4.49 13.30 -4.35
C ALA A 89 3.60 14.29 -3.57
N HIS A 90 3.64 15.57 -3.95
CA HIS A 90 2.74 16.56 -3.38
C HIS A 90 1.27 16.17 -3.62
N VAL A 91 0.88 15.96 -4.86
CA VAL A 91 -0.52 15.69 -5.24
C VAL A 91 -1.11 14.49 -4.51
N ILE A 92 -0.41 13.34 -4.49
CA ILE A 92 -0.97 12.09 -3.97
C ILE A 92 -0.63 11.80 -2.50
N CYS A 93 0.20 12.61 -1.84
CA CYS A 93 0.57 12.40 -0.43
C CYS A 93 0.41 13.62 0.48
N HIS A 94 0.51 14.85 -0.04
CA HIS A 94 0.70 16.04 0.81
C HIS A 94 -0.26 17.20 0.50
N CYS A 95 -0.98 17.17 -0.62
CA CYS A 95 -1.91 18.22 -0.98
C CYS A 95 -3.13 18.20 -0.05
N MET A 96 -3.24 19.18 0.84
CA MET A 96 -4.28 19.22 1.88
C MET A 96 -5.70 19.41 1.33
N THR A 97 -5.84 19.94 0.12
CA THR A 97 -7.11 19.95 -0.64
C THR A 97 -7.69 18.54 -0.79
N HIS A 98 -6.83 17.52 -0.81
CA HIS A 98 -7.19 16.11 -0.95
C HIS A 98 -7.15 15.33 0.38
N SER A 99 -7.04 16.02 1.53
CA SER A 99 -6.92 15.40 2.86
C SER A 99 -7.98 14.34 3.15
N ARG A 100 -9.24 14.56 2.75
CA ARG A 100 -10.30 13.55 2.89
C ARG A 100 -10.02 12.27 2.08
N ALA A 101 -9.60 12.40 0.83
CA ALA A 101 -9.23 11.25 0.00
C ALA A 101 -8.01 10.51 0.55
N LEU A 102 -7.01 11.25 1.03
CA LEU A 102 -5.82 10.69 1.68
C LEU A 102 -6.20 9.87 2.93
N GLN A 103 -7.13 10.39 3.73
CA GLN A 103 -7.67 9.68 4.90
C GLN A 103 -8.48 8.43 4.50
N LEU A 104 -9.31 8.51 3.46
CA LEU A 104 -10.07 7.35 3.00
C LEU A 104 -9.17 6.24 2.43
N ARG A 105 -8.12 6.61 1.69
CA ARG A 105 -7.07 5.66 1.24
C ARG A 105 -6.43 4.94 2.41
N HIS A 106 -6.05 5.71 3.43
CA HIS A 106 -5.48 5.19 4.65
C HIS A 106 -6.45 4.22 5.36
N ASN A 107 -7.70 4.64 5.55
CA ASN A 107 -8.72 3.84 6.23
C ASN A 107 -9.06 2.55 5.48
N ALA A 108 -9.01 2.54 4.14
CA ALA A 108 -9.20 1.33 3.36
C ALA A 108 -8.14 0.26 3.70
N LEU A 109 -6.88 0.67 3.87
CA LEU A 109 -5.79 -0.22 4.29
C LEU A 109 -5.96 -0.68 5.75
N VAL A 110 -6.31 0.23 6.67
CA VAL A 110 -6.64 -0.13 8.06
C VAL A 110 -7.76 -1.17 8.10
N GLY A 111 -8.82 -0.96 7.32
CA GLY A 111 -9.94 -1.89 7.20
C GLY A 111 -9.52 -3.28 6.70
N ARG A 112 -8.62 -3.35 5.71
CA ARG A 112 -8.05 -4.62 5.26
C ARG A 112 -7.27 -5.33 6.37
N VAL A 113 -6.36 -4.62 7.04
CA VAL A 113 -5.57 -5.18 8.15
C VAL A 113 -6.50 -5.70 9.24
N LYS A 114 -7.49 -4.90 9.65
CA LYS A 114 -8.50 -5.29 10.63
C LYS A 114 -9.22 -6.58 10.23
N ILE A 115 -9.79 -6.66 9.02
CA ILE A 115 -10.47 -7.87 8.54
C ILE A 115 -9.55 -9.09 8.58
N ALA A 116 -8.30 -8.93 8.15
CA ALA A 116 -7.34 -10.03 8.09
C ALA A 116 -7.01 -10.62 9.47
N ILE A 117 -6.94 -9.79 10.51
CA ILE A 117 -6.50 -10.22 11.85
C ILE A 117 -7.65 -10.49 12.83
N SER A 118 -8.82 -9.85 12.64
CA SER A 118 -9.97 -9.94 13.55
C SER A 118 -10.42 -11.35 13.92
N PRO A 119 -10.33 -12.38 13.03
CA PRO A 119 -10.69 -13.75 13.41
C PRO A 119 -9.81 -14.37 14.50
N ARG A 120 -8.67 -13.75 14.83
CA ARG A 120 -7.67 -14.32 15.75
C ARG A 120 -7.29 -13.41 16.91
N VAL A 121 -7.66 -12.13 16.87
CA VAL A 121 -7.23 -11.14 17.85
C VAL A 121 -8.42 -10.46 18.51
N GLN A 122 -8.22 -9.95 19.73
CA GLN A 122 -9.18 -9.06 20.37
C GLN A 122 -8.79 -7.61 20.04
N ILE A 123 -9.71 -6.85 19.46
CA ILE A 123 -9.51 -5.41 19.24
C ILE A 123 -9.79 -4.68 20.56
N MET A 124 -8.78 -3.99 21.08
CA MET A 124 -8.86 -3.21 22.32
C MET A 124 -9.21 -1.75 22.03
N TYR A 125 -8.55 -1.16 21.03
CA TYR A 125 -8.78 0.23 20.61
C TYR A 125 -8.77 0.33 19.08
N GLU A 126 -9.62 1.18 18.52
CA GLU A 126 -9.70 1.45 17.09
C GLU A 126 -9.91 2.94 16.85
N ASN A 127 -8.94 3.60 16.21
CA ASN A 127 -8.98 5.02 15.84
C ASN A 127 -9.46 5.97 16.96
N GLN A 128 -9.03 5.70 18.19
CA GLN A 128 -9.44 6.45 19.38
C GLN A 128 -8.25 6.70 20.30
N ARG A 129 -8.41 7.65 21.22
CA ARG A 129 -7.37 7.95 22.20
C ARG A 129 -7.17 6.75 23.12
N VAL A 130 -5.92 6.45 23.43
CA VAL A 130 -5.56 5.41 24.40
C VAL A 130 -5.44 6.02 25.80
N PRO A 131 -5.56 5.23 26.88
CA PRO A 131 -5.49 5.75 28.24
C PRO A 131 -4.20 6.54 28.46
N ASN A 132 -4.29 7.64 29.21
CA ASN A 132 -3.15 8.48 29.60
C ASN A 132 -2.32 9.04 28.42
N SER A 133 -2.91 9.16 27.22
CA SER A 133 -2.24 9.72 26.05
C SER A 133 -3.23 10.38 25.09
N ASP A 134 -2.78 11.41 24.37
CA ASP A 134 -3.54 12.02 23.28
C ASP A 134 -3.35 11.28 21.93
N LEU A 135 -2.50 10.25 21.91
CA LEU A 135 -2.23 9.47 20.72
C LEU A 135 -3.41 8.57 20.33
N ARG A 136 -3.59 8.40 19.02
CA ARG A 136 -4.68 7.66 18.40
C ARG A 136 -4.14 6.66 17.38
N PRO A 137 -3.59 5.51 17.82
CA PRO A 137 -3.21 4.45 16.91
C PRO A 137 -4.43 3.93 16.15
N ASP A 138 -4.19 3.39 14.94
CA ASP A 138 -5.27 2.85 14.12
C ASP A 138 -5.94 1.66 14.77
N LEU A 139 -5.14 0.71 15.27
CA LEU A 139 -5.60 -0.47 15.99
C LEU A 139 -4.65 -0.76 17.15
N VAL A 140 -5.22 -1.10 18.31
CA VAL A 140 -4.50 -1.81 19.38
C VAL A 140 -5.20 -3.13 19.56
N VAL A 141 -4.47 -4.23 19.39
CA VAL A 141 -5.03 -5.58 19.45
C VAL A 141 -4.27 -6.46 20.42
N ALA A 142 -4.98 -7.36 21.10
CA ALA A 142 -4.40 -8.40 21.95
C ALA A 142 -4.48 -9.76 21.26
N TYR A 143 -3.38 -10.51 21.36
CA TYR A 143 -3.29 -11.90 20.90
C TYR A 143 -2.43 -12.69 21.87
N ARG A 144 -3.04 -13.63 22.60
CA ARG A 144 -2.36 -14.37 23.68
C ARG A 144 -1.77 -13.38 24.70
N ASN A 145 -0.47 -13.45 24.94
CA ASN A 145 0.28 -12.57 25.84
C ASN A 145 0.98 -11.43 25.09
N GLU A 146 0.55 -11.10 23.88
CA GLU A 146 1.14 -10.04 23.06
C GLU A 146 0.08 -8.96 22.77
N ILE A 147 0.50 -7.71 22.87
CA ILE A 147 -0.28 -6.54 22.45
C ILE A 147 0.44 -5.90 21.27
N TYR A 148 -0.32 -5.59 20.23
CA TYR A 148 0.19 -4.97 19.01
C TYR A 148 -0.45 -3.60 18.83
N ILE A 149 0.38 -2.56 18.76
CA ILE A 149 -0.01 -1.20 18.42
C ILE A 149 0.24 -1.03 16.92
N ILE A 150 -0.80 -1.16 16.12
CA ILE A 150 -0.72 -1.18 14.66
C ILE A 150 -1.10 0.19 14.14
N ASP A 151 -0.26 0.71 13.25
CA ASP A 151 -0.49 2.01 12.64
C ASP A 151 -0.07 1.99 11.17
N VAL A 152 -1.02 2.32 10.30
CA VAL A 152 -0.85 2.32 8.86
C VAL A 152 -0.21 3.64 8.43
N THR A 153 0.67 3.56 7.43
CA THR A 153 1.23 4.75 6.82
C THR A 153 1.40 4.54 5.33
N VAL A 154 0.97 5.54 4.56
CA VAL A 154 1.14 5.58 3.11
C VAL A 154 2.12 6.70 2.78
N THR A 155 3.25 6.34 2.20
CA THR A 155 4.33 7.30 1.86
C THR A 155 4.61 7.30 0.37
N PHE A 156 5.15 8.41 -0.15
CA PHE A 156 5.63 8.42 -1.53
C PHE A 156 6.88 7.54 -1.69
N GLU A 157 6.97 6.84 -2.82
CA GLU A 157 8.02 5.85 -3.12
C GLU A 157 9.30 6.53 -3.64
N ASP A 158 9.97 7.30 -2.78
CA ASP A 158 11.26 7.94 -3.09
C ASP A 158 12.46 7.07 -2.67
N GLY A 159 12.44 5.79 -3.08
CA GLY A 159 13.45 4.79 -2.70
C GLY A 159 13.14 4.10 -1.37
N LYS A 160 13.85 3.01 -1.07
CA LYS A 160 13.61 2.16 0.11
C LYS A 160 13.69 2.90 1.43
N ASP A 161 14.62 3.84 1.55
CA ASP A 161 14.78 4.67 2.75
C ASP A 161 13.50 5.44 3.10
N SER A 162 12.63 5.73 2.13
CA SER A 162 11.34 6.38 2.41
C SER A 162 10.43 5.50 3.28
N PHE A 163 10.50 4.17 3.14
CA PHE A 163 9.74 3.22 3.93
C PHE A 163 10.36 3.04 5.31
N GLU A 164 11.69 2.96 5.39
CA GLU A 164 12.43 2.91 6.66
C GLU A 164 12.14 4.14 7.52
N ARG A 165 12.27 5.34 6.96
CA ARG A 165 11.92 6.59 7.66
C ARG A 165 10.43 6.64 8.06
N ALA A 166 9.53 6.10 7.25
CA ALA A 166 8.11 6.04 7.61
C ALA A 166 7.87 5.12 8.81
N ARG A 167 8.55 3.98 8.85
CA ARG A 167 8.52 3.01 9.95
C ARG A 167 9.11 3.59 11.24
N GLU A 168 10.32 4.16 11.17
CA GLU A 168 11.00 4.78 12.31
C GLU A 168 10.16 5.89 12.94
N ARG A 169 9.56 6.76 12.12
CA ARG A 169 8.66 7.82 12.63
C ARG A 169 7.50 7.26 13.45
N LYS A 170 6.92 6.12 13.03
CA LYS A 170 5.81 5.49 13.77
C LYS A 170 6.30 4.79 15.04
N HIS A 171 7.46 4.13 15.02
CA HIS A 171 8.07 3.61 16.24
C HIS A 171 8.34 4.71 17.26
N LEU A 172 8.95 5.82 16.84
CA LEU A 172 9.24 6.96 17.72
C LEU A 172 7.95 7.61 18.25
N ALA A 173 6.95 7.80 17.38
CA ALA A 173 5.69 8.44 17.76
C ALA A 173 4.92 7.67 18.84
N TYR A 174 4.96 6.34 18.81
CA TYR A 174 4.18 5.49 19.72
C TYR A 174 5.02 4.84 20.83
N ALA A 175 6.32 5.11 20.92
CA ALA A 175 7.20 4.52 21.92
C ALA A 175 6.73 4.80 23.36
N ASN A 176 6.19 6.00 23.61
CA ASN A 176 5.74 6.43 24.93
C ASN A 176 4.45 5.74 25.41
N ILE A 177 3.67 5.10 24.53
CA ILE A 177 2.44 4.38 24.91
C ILE A 177 2.66 2.88 25.07
N ILE A 178 3.89 2.38 24.90
CA ILE A 178 4.23 0.98 25.20
C ILE A 178 3.90 0.64 26.64
N ASP A 179 4.34 1.48 27.58
CA ASP A 179 4.16 1.25 29.02
C ASP A 179 2.69 1.35 29.46
N THR A 180 1.83 1.99 28.66
CA THR A 180 0.38 2.03 28.91
C THR A 180 -0.25 0.64 28.83
N PHE A 181 0.30 -0.23 27.98
CA PHE A 181 -0.24 -1.57 27.72
C PHE A 181 0.60 -2.69 28.34
N LYS A 182 1.82 -2.38 28.78
CA LYS A 182 2.77 -3.35 29.29
C LYS A 182 2.34 -3.86 30.67
N THR A 183 2.37 -5.17 30.84
CA THR A 183 2.21 -5.86 32.13
C THR A 183 3.39 -6.81 32.35
N PRO A 184 3.57 -7.37 33.56
CA PRO A 184 4.62 -8.36 33.82
C PRO A 184 4.51 -9.64 32.97
N THR A 185 3.33 -9.94 32.44
CA THR A 185 3.02 -11.21 31.77
C THR A 185 2.84 -11.07 30.25
N ASN A 186 2.91 -9.85 29.70
CA ASN A 186 2.72 -9.61 28.27
C ASN A 186 3.94 -8.95 27.60
N THR A 187 3.93 -8.91 26.27
CA THR A 187 4.79 -8.07 25.44
C THR A 187 3.94 -7.05 24.68
N VAL A 188 4.55 -5.91 24.33
CA VAL A 188 3.90 -4.87 23.54
C VAL A 188 4.84 -4.56 22.37
N GLU A 189 4.32 -4.59 21.14
CA GLU A 189 5.07 -4.34 19.92
C GLU A 189 4.36 -3.28 19.08
N ILE A 190 5.11 -2.29 18.58
CA ILE A 190 4.59 -1.32 17.60
C ILE A 190 4.77 -1.92 16.21
N ILE A 191 3.69 -1.94 15.43
CA ILE A 191 3.64 -2.51 14.08
C ILE A 191 3.32 -1.38 13.09
N PRO A 192 4.35 -0.70 12.54
CA PRO A 192 4.14 0.20 11.42
C PRO A 192 3.82 -0.62 10.16
N PHE A 193 2.62 -0.43 9.62
CA PHE A 193 2.20 -1.04 8.37
C PHE A 193 2.43 -0.04 7.23
N VAL A 194 3.51 -0.23 6.48
CA VAL A 194 3.98 0.75 5.48
C VAL A 194 3.52 0.35 4.08
N MET A 195 2.92 1.28 3.36
CA MET A 195 2.57 1.13 1.95
C MET A 195 3.11 2.29 1.12
N GLY A 196 3.57 1.99 -0.08
CA GLY A 196 3.90 3.00 -1.07
C GLY A 196 2.64 3.56 -1.73
N ALA A 197 2.56 4.87 -1.90
CA ALA A 197 1.41 5.55 -2.49
C ALA A 197 1.14 5.14 -3.94
N LEU A 198 2.12 4.53 -4.63
CA LEU A 198 1.96 3.97 -5.97
C LEU A 198 1.86 2.43 -5.91
N GLY A 199 1.42 1.87 -4.78
CA GLY A 199 1.10 0.46 -4.61
C GLY A 199 2.30 -0.45 -4.36
N SER A 200 3.47 0.08 -4.02
CA SER A 200 4.60 -0.76 -3.59
C SER A 200 4.36 -1.32 -2.20
N TRP A 201 4.49 -2.64 -2.08
CA TRP A 201 4.37 -3.38 -0.83
C TRP A 201 5.70 -3.42 -0.08
N ASP A 202 5.71 -3.04 1.19
CA ASP A 202 6.85 -3.26 2.09
C ASP A 202 6.88 -4.72 2.60
N PRO A 203 7.91 -5.52 2.26
CA PRO A 203 8.04 -6.89 2.76
C PRO A 203 8.05 -7.02 4.28
N GLN A 204 8.43 -5.98 5.03
CA GLN A 204 8.43 -6.02 6.50
C GLN A 204 7.03 -6.16 7.10
N ASN A 205 5.97 -5.77 6.38
CA ASN A 205 4.59 -6.01 6.79
C ASN A 205 4.26 -7.51 6.94
N ASP A 206 4.98 -8.37 6.22
CA ASP A 206 4.75 -9.81 6.23
C ASP A 206 5.03 -10.46 7.58
N TYR A 207 6.00 -9.95 8.33
CA TYR A 207 6.40 -10.53 9.63
C TYR A 207 5.19 -10.62 10.56
N PHE A 208 4.44 -9.52 10.66
CA PHE A 208 3.23 -9.45 11.46
C PHE A 208 2.10 -10.29 10.84
N LEU A 209 1.80 -10.09 9.56
CA LEU A 209 0.64 -10.74 8.94
C LEU A 209 0.74 -12.27 8.87
N LYS A 210 1.95 -12.83 8.72
CA LYS A 210 2.17 -14.29 8.74
C LYS A 210 1.73 -14.95 10.05
N LYS A 211 1.66 -14.20 11.16
CA LYS A 211 1.13 -14.70 12.44
C LYS A 211 -0.39 -14.95 12.37
N PHE A 212 -1.11 -14.22 11.53
CA PHE A 212 -2.58 -14.17 11.55
C PHE A 212 -3.27 -14.71 10.31
N VAL A 213 -2.55 -14.92 9.21
CA VAL A 213 -3.17 -15.39 7.95
C VAL A 213 -2.36 -16.48 7.25
N SER A 214 -3.03 -17.26 6.40
CA SER A 214 -2.38 -18.29 5.58
C SER A 214 -1.46 -17.67 4.51
N ARG A 215 -0.54 -18.47 3.96
CA ARG A 215 0.36 -18.02 2.88
C ARG A 215 -0.40 -17.64 1.60
N SER A 216 -1.44 -18.40 1.26
CA SER A 216 -2.28 -18.12 0.08
C SER A 216 -3.05 -16.82 0.27
N TYR A 217 -3.69 -16.64 1.43
CA TYR A 217 -4.40 -15.39 1.76
C TYR A 217 -3.44 -14.21 1.80
N LEU A 218 -2.26 -14.34 2.40
CA LEU A 218 -1.27 -13.27 2.42
C LEU A 218 -0.86 -12.85 1.01
N THR A 219 -0.72 -13.79 0.07
CA THR A 219 -0.39 -13.48 -1.32
C THR A 219 -1.49 -12.65 -1.98
N MET A 220 -2.75 -13.03 -1.79
CA MET A 220 -3.90 -12.24 -2.24
C MET A 220 -3.97 -10.88 -1.55
N PHE A 221 -3.77 -10.84 -0.23
CA PHE A 221 -3.83 -9.64 0.60
C PHE A 221 -2.87 -8.54 0.12
N ARG A 222 -1.63 -8.90 -0.21
CA ARG A 222 -0.64 -7.95 -0.76
C ARG A 222 -1.10 -7.34 -2.09
N LYS A 223 -1.65 -8.18 -2.99
CA LYS A 223 -2.18 -7.74 -4.29
C LYS A 223 -3.33 -6.74 -4.09
N LEU A 224 -4.27 -7.07 -3.21
CA LEU A 224 -5.42 -6.23 -2.88
C LEU A 224 -5.01 -4.88 -2.28
N CYS A 225 -4.09 -4.86 -1.31
CA CYS A 225 -3.58 -3.61 -0.73
C CYS A 225 -2.87 -2.73 -1.77
N SER A 226 -2.08 -3.35 -2.66
CA SER A 226 -1.42 -2.65 -3.77
C SER A 226 -2.45 -1.98 -4.67
N CYS A 227 -3.46 -2.73 -5.12
CA CYS A 227 -4.50 -2.23 -6.01
C CYS A 227 -5.37 -1.14 -5.36
N ASP A 228 -5.81 -1.31 -4.11
CA ASP A 228 -6.56 -0.28 -3.40
C ASP A 228 -5.79 1.04 -3.30
N THR A 229 -4.49 0.95 -2.98
CA THR A 229 -3.65 2.14 -2.87
C THR A 229 -3.52 2.83 -4.23
N ILE A 230 -3.36 2.07 -5.31
CA ILE A 230 -3.32 2.58 -6.68
C ILE A 230 -4.66 3.22 -7.09
N LYS A 231 -5.79 2.58 -6.76
CA LYS A 231 -7.15 3.11 -7.00
C LYS A 231 -7.27 4.51 -6.41
N TRP A 232 -7.01 4.64 -5.11
CA TRP A 232 -7.11 5.92 -4.42
C TRP A 232 -6.14 6.97 -4.96
N SER A 233 -4.88 6.60 -5.24
CA SER A 233 -3.92 7.54 -5.83
C SER A 233 -4.32 8.01 -7.23
N ARG A 234 -4.95 7.14 -8.03
CA ARG A 234 -5.54 7.49 -9.32
C ARG A 234 -6.69 8.45 -9.13
N ASP A 235 -7.61 8.15 -8.21
CA ASP A 235 -8.80 8.96 -7.95
C ASP A 235 -8.42 10.36 -7.46
N ILE A 236 -7.45 10.47 -6.54
CA ILE A 236 -6.86 11.73 -6.08
C ILE A 236 -6.27 12.50 -7.26
N TYR A 237 -5.44 11.85 -8.07
CA TYR A 237 -4.81 12.50 -9.22
C TYR A 237 -5.84 12.99 -10.24
N THR A 238 -6.84 12.17 -10.56
CA THR A 238 -7.88 12.53 -11.52
C THR A 238 -8.73 13.68 -11.01
N GLU A 239 -9.15 13.67 -9.75
CA GLU A 239 -9.84 14.81 -9.13
C GLU A 239 -8.96 16.07 -9.15
N HIS A 240 -7.67 15.94 -8.82
CA HIS A 240 -6.73 17.05 -8.84
C HIS A 240 -6.63 17.71 -10.22
N VAL A 241 -6.53 16.92 -11.29
CA VAL A 241 -6.34 17.44 -12.65
C VAL A 241 -7.63 17.93 -13.29
N THR A 242 -8.77 17.32 -12.96
CA THR A 242 -10.06 17.61 -13.62
C THR A 242 -10.98 18.50 -12.79
N GLY A 243 -10.75 18.63 -11.49
CA GLY A 243 -11.68 19.22 -10.54
C GLY A 243 -12.93 18.37 -10.24
N ILE A 244 -13.04 17.17 -10.82
CA ILE A 244 -14.22 16.30 -10.68
C ILE A 244 -13.96 15.23 -9.62
N ARG A 245 -14.81 15.21 -8.57
CA ARG A 245 -14.76 14.21 -7.49
C ARG A 245 -14.84 12.78 -8.03
N GLN A 246 -13.91 11.93 -7.61
CA GLN A 246 -13.77 10.53 -8.11
C GLN A 246 -14.22 9.45 -7.11
N TYR A 247 -14.61 9.82 -5.91
CA TYR A 247 -15.00 8.90 -4.84
C TYR A 247 -16.21 9.45 -4.09
N ASP A 248 -17.04 8.55 -3.56
CA ASP A 248 -18.10 8.95 -2.65
C ASP A 248 -17.50 9.26 -1.26
N PRO A 249 -17.68 10.47 -0.71
CA PRO A 249 -17.15 10.82 0.61
C PRO A 249 -17.74 9.98 1.76
N THR A 250 -18.85 9.28 1.53
CA THR A 250 -19.51 8.37 2.48
C THR A 250 -19.06 6.91 2.33
N GLU A 251 -18.34 6.57 1.25
CA GLU A 251 -17.79 5.22 1.07
C GLU A 251 -16.67 4.94 2.11
N LEU A 252 -17.00 4.19 3.16
CA LEU A 252 -16.02 3.35 3.85
C LEU A 252 -15.86 2.07 3.01
N ASN A 253 -15.02 2.14 1.98
CA ASN A 253 -14.91 1.06 1.01
C ASN A 253 -14.14 -0.14 1.61
N ILE A 254 -14.83 -0.94 2.42
CA ILE A 254 -14.35 -2.19 3.02
C ILE A 254 -14.94 -3.41 2.30
N LEU A 255 -15.97 -3.23 1.46
CA LEU A 255 -16.75 -4.36 0.89
C LEU A 255 -16.92 -4.37 -0.64
N ALA A 256 -16.56 -3.33 -1.39
CA ALA A 256 -16.63 -3.44 -2.85
C ALA A 256 -15.36 -4.10 -3.40
N GLN A 257 -15.52 -5.34 -3.87
CA GLN A 257 -14.53 -6.19 -4.55
C GLN A 257 -13.68 -7.08 -3.64
N ARG A 258 -14.32 -8.09 -3.02
CA ARG A 258 -13.76 -9.45 -3.16
C ARG A 258 -14.19 -9.91 -4.55
N PRO A 259 -13.30 -10.01 -5.56
CA PRO A 259 -13.64 -10.79 -6.74
C PRO A 259 -13.95 -12.21 -6.29
N PRO A 260 -14.92 -12.90 -6.92
CA PRO A 260 -15.17 -14.29 -6.62
C PRO A 260 -13.84 -15.04 -6.65
N GLU A 261 -13.56 -15.83 -5.62
CA GLU A 261 -12.45 -16.78 -5.68
C GLU A 261 -12.67 -17.61 -6.96
N PRO A 262 -11.64 -17.81 -7.81
CA PRO A 262 -11.79 -18.69 -8.93
C PRO A 262 -12.23 -20.05 -8.37
N GLU A 263 -13.42 -20.50 -8.79
CA GLU A 263 -13.92 -21.81 -8.42
C GLU A 263 -12.80 -22.81 -8.72
N THR A 264 -12.36 -23.54 -7.70
CA THR A 264 -11.52 -24.71 -7.91
C THR A 264 -12.39 -25.70 -8.66
N VAL A 265 -12.34 -25.64 -9.99
CA VAL A 265 -12.89 -26.70 -10.84
C VAL A 265 -12.03 -27.92 -10.55
N THR A 266 -12.49 -28.75 -9.62
CA THR A 266 -12.04 -30.13 -9.52
C THR A 266 -12.49 -30.79 -10.81
N ASN A 267 -11.58 -30.89 -11.79
CA ASN A 267 -11.78 -31.62 -13.04
C ASN A 267 -11.89 -33.13 -12.78
N GLU A 268 -12.91 -33.56 -12.03
CA GLU A 268 -13.29 -34.97 -11.94
C GLU A 268 -14.06 -35.40 -13.20
N GLU A 269 -14.76 -34.48 -13.88
CA GLU A 269 -15.54 -34.76 -15.09
C GLU A 269 -14.73 -34.79 -16.41
N GLU A 270 -13.46 -34.35 -16.40
CA GLU A 270 -12.60 -34.38 -17.59
C GLU A 270 -11.82 -35.71 -17.72
N MET A 271 -11.79 -36.51 -16.65
CA MET A 271 -11.10 -37.80 -16.65
C MET A 271 -11.99 -38.95 -17.18
N GLU A 272 -13.31 -38.76 -17.23
CA GLU A 272 -14.29 -39.79 -17.62
C GLU A 272 -14.63 -39.78 -19.12
N ARG A 273 -14.08 -38.82 -19.90
CA ARG A 273 -14.34 -38.65 -21.34
C ARG A 273 -13.16 -38.96 -22.27
N ARG A 274 -12.23 -39.83 -21.87
CA ARG A 274 -11.31 -40.44 -22.85
C ARG A 274 -12.02 -41.62 -23.53
N PRO A 275 -12.28 -41.58 -24.85
CA PRO A 275 -12.70 -42.78 -25.56
C PRO A 275 -11.56 -43.79 -25.54
N ALA A 276 -11.88 -45.03 -25.19
CA ALA A 276 -10.99 -46.16 -25.37
C ALA A 276 -10.69 -46.30 -26.87
N THR A 277 -9.47 -46.01 -27.28
CA THR A 277 -8.96 -46.38 -28.60
C THR A 277 -8.86 -47.90 -28.66
N SER A 278 -9.76 -48.49 -29.44
CA SER A 278 -9.72 -49.86 -29.92
C SER A 278 -8.67 -50.02 -31.02
N THR A 279 -7.99 -51.17 -30.97
CA THR A 279 -6.99 -51.76 -31.90
C THR A 279 -5.63 -51.09 -32.03
#